data_AF-A0A662ZUQ6-F1
#
_entry.id   AF-A0A662ZUQ6-F1
#
_cell.length_a   1.000
_cell.length_b   1.000
_cell.length_c   1.000
_cell.angle_alpha   90.00
_cell.angle_beta   90.00
_cell.angle_gamma   90.00
#
_symmetry.space_group_name_H-M   'P 1'
#
loop_
_entity.id
_entity.type
_entity.pdbx_description
1 polymer ?
#
loop_
_entity_poly.entity_id
_entity_poly.type
_entity_poly.pdbx_seq_one_letter_code
_entity_poly.pdbx_strand_id
1 'polypeptide(L)'
;MKTPENINELIAKFFAGEEMTSLEKEQFQEWKKENNAEYSKLAGLIKQFDSSEPIINVNTSMAWQRIDAKLESHPKSAFKAMVVKITMVAASFLLLLGLSFWFLQKEEVIRYKGSDTQVVDVILPDGSSVNLFPKSTLEYCFNLLAELI
;
A
#
# COMPACT_ATOMS: atom_id res chain seq x y z
N MET A 1 -1.88 -63.84 35.45
CA MET A 1 -3.00 -63.32 34.64
C MET A 1 -2.43 -62.70 33.38
N LYS A 2 -2.99 -63.01 32.21
CA LYS A 2 -2.56 -62.43 30.93
C LYS A 2 -3.13 -61.02 30.84
N THR A 3 -2.27 -60.01 30.90
CA THR A 3 -2.64 -58.65 30.49
C THR A 3 -3.09 -58.74 29.04
N PRO A 4 -4.32 -58.29 28.68
CA PRO A 4 -4.72 -58.26 27.28
C PRO A 4 -3.69 -57.41 26.53
N GLU A 5 -3.18 -57.93 25.40
CA GLU A 5 -2.13 -57.27 24.60
C GLU A 5 -2.51 -55.84 24.19
N ASN A 6 -3.79 -55.47 24.34
CA ASN A 6 -4.33 -54.20 23.94
C ASN A 6 -5.02 -53.36 25.04
N ILE A 7 -4.69 -53.59 26.33
CA ILE A 7 -5.37 -52.85 27.42
C ILE A 7 -5.21 -51.32 27.33
N ASN A 8 -4.08 -50.84 26.82
CA ASN A 8 -3.82 -49.41 26.67
C ASN A 8 -4.72 -48.75 25.61
N GLU A 9 -5.05 -49.44 24.51
CA GLU A 9 -6.00 -48.92 23.52
C GLU A 9 -7.41 -48.87 24.09
N LEU A 10 -7.81 -49.85 24.90
CA LEU A 10 -9.11 -49.84 25.59
C LEU A 10 -9.23 -48.68 26.57
N ILE A 11 -8.15 -48.40 27.31
CA ILE A 11 -8.06 -47.24 28.22
C ILE A 11 -8.20 -45.94 27.42
N ALA A 12 -7.48 -45.81 26.31
CA ALA A 12 -7.53 -44.63 25.45
C ALA A 12 -8.94 -44.41 24.85
N LYS A 13 -9.54 -45.45 24.27
CA LYS A 13 -10.92 -45.44 23.75
C LYS A 13 -11.93 -45.01 24.80
N PHE A 14 -11.82 -45.57 26.02
CA PHE A 14 -12.72 -45.24 27.13
C PHE A 14 -12.63 -43.76 27.53
N PHE A 15 -11.43 -43.21 27.63
CA PHE A 15 -11.24 -41.80 28.01
C PHE A 15 -11.53 -40.83 26.86
N ALA A 16 -11.39 -41.25 25.60
CA ALA A 16 -11.77 -40.46 24.42
C ALA A 16 -13.29 -40.45 24.15
N GLY A 17 -14.06 -41.30 24.84
CA GLY A 17 -15.52 -41.43 24.63
C GLY A 17 -15.89 -42.18 23.34
N GLU A 18 -14.97 -42.97 22.80
CA GLU A 18 -15.20 -43.77 21.59
C GLU A 18 -16.10 -44.98 21.85
N GLU A 19 -16.79 -45.47 20.81
CA GLU A 19 -17.63 -46.66 20.93
C GLU A 19 -16.77 -47.92 21.15
N MET A 20 -17.04 -48.64 22.24
CA MET A 20 -16.41 -49.92 22.57
C MET A 20 -17.41 -51.06 22.38
N THR A 21 -16.95 -52.17 21.81
CA THR A 21 -17.72 -53.41 21.71
C THR A 21 -17.96 -54.03 23.08
N SER A 22 -18.96 -54.92 23.20
CA SER A 22 -19.31 -55.56 24.48
C SER A 22 -18.15 -56.37 25.09
N LEU A 23 -17.32 -57.01 24.26
CA LEU A 23 -16.15 -57.77 24.69
C LEU A 23 -15.05 -56.86 25.25
N GLU A 24 -14.77 -55.75 24.56
CA GLU A 24 -13.78 -54.76 25.01
C GLU A 24 -14.18 -54.11 26.34
N LYS A 25 -15.48 -53.85 26.53
CA LYS A 25 -16.01 -53.32 27.80
C LYS A 25 -15.80 -54.31 28.94
N GLU A 26 -16.03 -55.59 28.72
CA GLU A 26 -15.83 -56.63 29.73
C GLU A 26 -14.37 -56.74 30.14
N GLN A 27 -13.45 -56.77 29.16
CA GLN A 27 -12.00 -56.79 29.39
C GLN A 27 -11.51 -55.56 30.16
N PHE A 28 -12.03 -54.37 29.81
CA PHE A 28 -11.71 -53.14 30.54
C PHE A 28 -12.22 -53.16 31.99
N GLN A 29 -13.42 -53.69 32.24
CA GLN A 29 -13.96 -53.80 33.60
C GLN A 29 -13.18 -54.80 34.46
N GLU A 30 -12.73 -55.92 33.87
CA GLU A 30 -11.90 -56.91 34.55
C GLU A 30 -10.54 -56.29 34.93
N TRP A 31 -9.86 -55.65 33.98
CA TRP A 31 -8.62 -54.92 34.27
C TRP A 31 -8.80 -53.82 35.32
N LYS A 32 -9.89 -53.06 35.26
CA LYS A 32 -10.19 -52.00 36.23
C LYS A 32 -10.37 -52.53 37.65
N LYS A 33 -10.98 -53.71 37.80
CA LYS A 33 -11.13 -54.37 39.12
C LYS A 33 -9.77 -54.77 39.70
N GLU A 34 -8.87 -55.26 38.86
CA GLU A 34 -7.52 -55.68 39.26
C GLU A 34 -6.57 -54.50 39.50
N ASN A 35 -6.73 -53.40 38.75
CA ASN A 35 -5.80 -52.26 38.70
C ASN A 35 -6.48 -50.94 39.11
N ASN A 36 -7.33 -50.99 40.13
CA ASN A 36 -8.12 -49.83 40.58
C ASN A 36 -7.23 -48.62 40.96
N ALA A 37 -6.06 -48.86 41.57
CA ALA A 37 -5.11 -47.81 41.91
C ALA A 37 -4.60 -47.06 40.67
N GLU A 38 -4.25 -47.80 39.60
CA GLU A 38 -3.79 -47.21 38.34
C GLU A 38 -4.90 -46.43 37.63
N TYR A 39 -6.11 -47.01 37.58
CA TYR A 39 -7.27 -46.33 37.03
C TYR A 39 -7.56 -45.00 37.75
N SER A 40 -7.49 -44.97 39.08
CA SER A 40 -7.73 -43.76 39.87
C SER A 40 -6.74 -42.64 39.54
N LYS A 41 -5.46 -42.99 39.30
CA LYS A 41 -4.42 -42.05 38.92
C LYS A 41 -4.66 -41.47 37.53
N LEU A 42 -4.99 -42.32 36.56
CA LEU A 42 -5.30 -41.90 35.18
C LEU A 42 -6.54 -41.01 35.12
N ALA A 43 -7.63 -41.40 35.80
CA ALA A 43 -8.84 -40.62 35.88
C ALA A 43 -8.60 -39.25 36.54
N GLY A 44 -7.75 -39.20 37.57
CA GLY A 44 -7.35 -37.95 38.22
C GLY A 44 -6.61 -36.99 37.28
N LEU A 45 -5.64 -37.51 36.52
CA LEU A 45 -4.90 -36.72 35.52
C LEU A 45 -5.82 -36.16 34.44
N ILE A 46 -6.69 -37.00 33.87
CA ILE A 46 -7.60 -36.60 32.78
C ILE A 46 -8.61 -35.56 33.26
N LYS A 47 -9.17 -35.74 34.46
CA LYS A 47 -10.07 -34.75 35.06
C LYS A 47 -9.37 -33.41 35.28
N GLN A 48 -8.08 -33.42 35.60
CA GLN A 48 -7.30 -32.19 35.76
C GLN A 48 -7.16 -31.44 34.43
N PHE A 49 -6.99 -32.14 33.30
CA PHE A 49 -6.95 -31.53 31.97
C PHE A 49 -8.33 -31.03 31.51
N ASP A 50 -9.39 -31.81 31.73
CA ASP A 50 -10.77 -31.45 31.40
C ASP A 50 -11.23 -30.21 32.18
N SER A 51 -10.75 -30.07 33.43
CA SER A 51 -10.98 -28.86 34.26
C SER A 51 -10.05 -27.69 33.92
N SER A 52 -9.01 -27.92 33.10
CA SER A 52 -8.00 -26.93 32.72
C SER A 52 -8.28 -26.30 31.36
N GLU A 53 -9.28 -26.76 30.60
CA GLU A 53 -9.79 -25.96 29.50
C GLU A 53 -10.34 -24.67 30.11
N PRO A 54 -9.70 -23.51 29.87
CA PRO A 54 -10.33 -22.27 30.25
C PRO A 54 -11.65 -22.27 29.51
N ILE A 55 -12.75 -21.98 30.19
CA ILE A 55 -13.97 -21.54 29.52
C ILE A 55 -13.58 -20.22 28.86
N ILE A 56 -12.98 -20.28 27.67
CA ILE A 56 -12.63 -19.12 26.90
C ILE A 56 -13.98 -18.60 26.42
N ASN A 57 -14.52 -17.63 27.14
CA ASN A 57 -15.67 -16.87 26.72
C ASN A 57 -15.24 -16.02 25.52
N VAL A 58 -15.10 -16.68 24.37
CA VAL A 58 -14.84 -16.02 23.11
C VAL A 58 -16.13 -15.32 22.72
N ASN A 59 -16.12 -14.00 22.88
CA ASN A 59 -17.17 -13.18 22.32
C ASN A 59 -17.03 -13.20 20.79
N THR A 60 -17.69 -14.16 20.16
CA THR A 60 -17.74 -14.35 18.71
C THR A 60 -18.25 -13.11 18.00
N SER A 61 -19.20 -12.38 18.58
CA SER A 61 -19.71 -11.12 17.99
C SER A 61 -18.62 -10.03 17.90
N MET A 62 -17.80 -9.89 18.94
CA MET A 62 -16.64 -8.98 18.95
C MET A 62 -15.54 -9.43 18.00
N ALA A 63 -15.35 -10.74 17.83
CA ALA A 63 -14.39 -11.29 16.88
C ALA A 63 -14.80 -10.97 15.43
N TRP A 64 -16.08 -11.15 15.10
CA TRP A 64 -16.63 -10.77 13.79
C TRP A 64 -16.59 -9.27 13.55
N GLN A 65 -16.95 -8.45 14.55
CA GLN A 65 -16.89 -6.99 14.43
C GLN A 65 -15.47 -6.47 14.13
N ARG A 66 -14.43 -7.11 14.66
CA ARG A 66 -13.02 -6.76 14.34
C ARG A 66 -12.64 -7.09 12.90
N ILE A 67 -13.23 -8.14 12.33
CA ILE A 67 -13.02 -8.53 10.94
C ILE A 67 -13.75 -7.53 10.04
N ASP A 68 -15.02 -7.25 10.33
CA ASP A 68 -15.83 -6.29 9.57
C ASP A 68 -15.19 -4.90 9.57
N ALA A 69 -14.75 -4.41 10.73
CA ALA A 69 -14.06 -3.13 10.84
C ALA A 69 -12.76 -3.09 10.00
N LYS A 70 -12.02 -4.20 9.90
CA LYS A 70 -10.82 -4.29 9.05
C LYS A 70 -11.18 -4.28 7.57
N LEU A 71 -12.25 -4.97 7.18
CA LEU A 71 -12.75 -4.99 5.81
C LEU A 71 -13.28 -3.62 5.37
N GLU A 72 -13.94 -2.88 6.26
CA GLU A 72 -14.44 -1.51 6.01
C GLU A 72 -13.30 -0.47 6.02
N SER A 73 -12.27 -0.65 6.85
CA SER A 73 -11.13 0.27 6.97
C SER A 73 -10.20 0.30 5.74
N HIS A 74 -10.47 -0.52 4.73
CA HIS A 74 -9.86 -0.43 3.42
C HIS A 74 -10.84 0.16 2.38
N PRO A 75 -11.25 1.43 2.49
CA PRO A 75 -11.90 2.10 1.38
C PRO A 75 -10.87 2.25 0.26
N LYS A 76 -10.94 1.32 -0.70
CA LYS A 76 -10.45 1.37 -2.08
C LYS A 76 -9.32 2.40 -2.32
N SER A 77 -8.08 1.94 -2.09
CA SER A 77 -6.85 2.52 -2.63
C SER A 77 -6.82 2.61 -4.18
N ALA A 78 -7.89 2.21 -4.86
CA ALA A 78 -8.06 2.43 -6.29
C ALA A 78 -8.20 3.92 -6.66
N PHE A 79 -8.87 4.73 -5.81
CA PHE A 79 -9.05 6.16 -6.10
C PHE A 79 -7.73 6.94 -5.98
N LYS A 80 -6.94 6.68 -4.93
CA LYS A 80 -5.59 7.27 -4.79
C LYS A 80 -4.67 6.86 -5.94
N ALA A 81 -4.69 5.59 -6.34
CA ALA A 81 -3.91 5.11 -7.48
C ALA A 81 -4.34 5.76 -8.81
N MET A 82 -5.64 6.01 -9.01
CA MET A 82 -6.16 6.66 -10.22
C MET A 82 -5.83 8.16 -10.26
N VAL A 83 -5.95 8.87 -9.14
CA VAL A 83 -5.58 10.30 -9.05
C VAL A 83 -4.10 10.50 -9.34
N VAL A 84 -3.22 9.66 -8.77
CA VAL A 84 -1.76 9.72 -9.06
C VAL A 84 -1.45 9.52 -10.54
N LYS A 85 -2.18 8.62 -11.22
CA LYS A 85 -2.01 8.40 -12.67
C LYS A 85 -2.46 9.60 -13.50
N ILE A 86 -3.57 10.26 -13.13
CA ILE A 86 -4.08 11.44 -13.86
C ILE A 86 -3.18 12.65 -13.64
N THR A 87 -2.67 12.87 -12.42
CA THR A 87 -1.78 14.01 -12.14
C THR A 87 -0.43 13.90 -12.84
N MET A 88 0.08 12.69 -13.07
CA MET A 88 1.34 12.46 -13.78
C MET A 88 1.25 12.89 -15.26
N VAL A 89 0.10 12.68 -15.90
CA VAL A 89 -0.14 13.11 -17.29
C VAL A 89 -0.28 14.62 -17.37
N ALA A 90 -1.02 15.26 -16.46
CA ALA A 90 -1.21 16.72 -16.50
C ALA A 90 0.12 17.49 -16.27
N ALA A 91 0.99 17.01 -15.38
CA ALA A 91 2.27 17.66 -15.11
C ALA A 91 3.23 17.62 -16.30
N SER A 92 3.22 16.55 -17.10
CA SER A 92 4.08 16.47 -18.30
C SER A 92 3.62 17.46 -19.38
N PHE A 93 2.31 17.67 -19.54
CA PHE A 93 1.79 18.72 -20.42
C PHE A 93 2.18 20.12 -19.94
N LEU A 94 2.07 20.40 -18.64
CA LEU A 94 2.49 21.70 -18.09
C LEU A 94 3.99 21.96 -18.28
N LEU A 95 4.83 20.94 -18.09
CA LEU A 95 6.27 21.06 -18.34
C LEU A 95 6.57 21.29 -19.83
N LEU A 96 5.90 20.57 -20.73
CA LEU A 96 6.06 20.77 -22.17
C LEU A 96 5.61 22.16 -22.60
N LEU A 97 4.48 22.65 -22.08
CA LEU A 97 3.98 23.98 -22.38
C LEU A 97 4.89 25.08 -21.80
N GLY A 98 5.38 24.92 -20.57
CA GLY A 98 6.30 25.87 -19.95
C GLY A 98 7.66 25.94 -20.67
N LEU A 99 8.24 24.78 -21.00
CA LEU A 99 9.49 24.71 -21.77
C LEU A 99 9.30 25.25 -23.19
N SER A 100 8.18 24.94 -23.84
CA SER A 100 7.88 25.45 -25.17
C SER A 100 7.71 26.97 -25.17
N PHE A 101 7.03 27.53 -24.16
CA PHE A 101 6.88 28.99 -24.03
C PHE A 101 8.23 29.67 -23.79
N TRP A 102 9.07 29.11 -22.92
CA TRP A 102 10.41 29.64 -22.69
C TRP A 102 11.26 29.60 -23.97
N PHE A 103 11.21 28.50 -24.73
CA PHE A 103 11.96 28.42 -25.99
C PHE A 103 11.42 29.36 -27.10
N LEU A 104 10.14 29.75 -27.01
CA LEU A 104 9.53 30.71 -27.91
C LEU A 104 9.78 32.17 -27.50
N GLN A 105 10.26 32.44 -26.28
CA GLN A 105 10.78 33.75 -25.91
C GLN A 105 12.12 33.98 -26.62
N LYS A 106 12.05 34.31 -27.91
CA LYS A 106 13.18 34.86 -28.65
C LYS A 106 13.19 36.37 -28.45
N GLU A 107 14.34 36.89 -28.10
CA GLU A 107 14.59 38.33 -28.14
C GLU A 107 14.42 38.83 -29.57
N GLU A 108 13.43 39.71 -29.79
CA GLU A 108 13.25 40.37 -31.08
C GLU A 108 14.37 41.41 -31.25
N VAL A 109 15.44 40.99 -31.92
CA VAL A 109 16.54 41.89 -32.31
C VAL A 109 16.20 42.53 -33.64
N ILE A 110 15.92 43.83 -33.61
CA ILE A 110 15.67 44.62 -34.81
C ILE A 110 17.04 45.07 -35.35
N ARG A 111 17.30 44.78 -36.63
CA ARG A 111 18.54 45.17 -37.31
C ARG A 111 18.29 46.32 -38.25
N TYR A 112 18.95 47.44 -38.00
CA TYR A 112 18.94 48.61 -38.88
C TYR A 112 20.25 48.67 -39.66
N LYS A 113 20.15 48.83 -40.98
CA LYS A 113 21.30 49.00 -41.86
C LYS A 113 21.36 50.45 -42.34
N GLY A 114 22.48 51.11 -42.10
CA GLY A 114 22.74 52.44 -42.63
C GLY A 114 22.80 52.44 -44.17
N SER A 115 22.49 53.57 -44.79
CA SER A 115 22.60 53.73 -46.25
C SER A 115 24.06 53.55 -46.72
N ASP A 116 24.27 53.29 -48.00
CA ASP A 116 25.64 53.10 -48.53
C ASP A 116 26.39 54.43 -48.71
N THR A 117 25.68 55.57 -48.74
CA THR A 117 26.27 56.87 -49.15
C THR A 117 25.95 58.05 -48.24
N GLN A 118 24.93 57.98 -47.38
CA GLN A 118 24.50 59.11 -46.55
C GLN A 118 24.23 58.68 -45.10
N VAL A 119 24.33 59.63 -44.16
CA VAL A 119 23.93 59.44 -42.77
C VAL A 119 22.40 59.45 -42.69
N VAL A 120 21.81 58.43 -42.08
CA VAL A 120 20.35 58.27 -41.95
C VAL A 120 19.97 58.38 -40.48
N ASP A 121 19.04 59.26 -40.15
CA ASP A 121 18.46 59.35 -38.81
C ASP A 121 17.31 58.33 -38.69
N VAL A 122 17.38 57.47 -37.67
CA VAL A 122 16.41 56.41 -37.41
C VAL A 122 15.87 56.57 -35.99
N ILE A 123 14.55 56.56 -35.87
CA ILE A 123 13.85 56.55 -34.58
C ILE A 123 13.67 55.10 -34.14
N LEU A 124 14.20 54.78 -32.96
CA LEU A 124 14.09 53.45 -32.36
C LEU A 124 12.71 53.27 -31.70
N PRO A 125 12.29 52.02 -31.42
CA PRO A 125 11.01 51.74 -30.75
C PRO A 125 10.86 52.37 -29.36
N ASP A 126 11.96 52.75 -28.71
CA ASP A 126 12.00 53.49 -27.44
C ASP A 126 11.84 55.02 -27.61
N GLY A 127 11.70 55.51 -28.85
CA GLY A 127 11.58 56.92 -29.18
C GLY A 127 12.90 57.68 -29.26
N SER A 128 14.05 57.02 -29.06
CA SER A 128 15.37 57.64 -29.21
C SER A 128 15.73 57.82 -30.69
N SER A 129 16.43 58.92 -31.02
CA SER A 129 16.93 59.20 -32.37
C SER A 129 18.40 58.80 -32.49
N VAL A 130 18.74 57.99 -33.51
CA VAL A 130 20.11 57.54 -33.75
C VAL A 130 20.51 57.81 -35.20
N ASN A 131 21.66 58.46 -35.36
CA ASN A 131 22.28 58.69 -36.66
C ASN A 131 23.13 57.48 -37.09
N LEU A 132 22.70 56.80 -38.15
CA LEU A 132 23.43 55.70 -38.77
C LEU A 132 24.36 56.21 -39.88
N PHE A 133 25.66 56.03 -39.70
CA PHE A 133 26.67 56.38 -40.71
C PHE A 133 26.69 55.39 -41.88
N PRO A 134 27.25 55.77 -43.05
CA PRO A 134 27.29 54.89 -44.19
C PRO A 134 27.97 53.56 -43.90
N LYS A 135 27.36 52.46 -44.35
CA LYS A 135 27.82 51.07 -44.11
C LYS A 135 27.86 50.62 -42.64
N SER A 136 27.29 51.40 -41.72
CA SER A 136 27.11 50.96 -40.32
C SER A 136 25.90 50.03 -40.19
N THR A 137 25.95 49.13 -39.20
CA THR A 137 24.84 48.24 -38.84
C THR A 137 24.59 48.38 -37.35
N LEU A 138 23.32 48.57 -36.97
CA LEU A 138 22.89 48.67 -35.58
C LEU A 138 21.95 47.51 -35.28
N GLU A 139 22.27 46.77 -34.22
CA GLU A 139 21.41 45.73 -33.67
C GLU A 139 20.80 46.27 -32.38
N TYR A 140 19.47 46.35 -32.32
CA TYR A 140 18.74 46.82 -31.15
C TYR A 140 17.88 45.69 -30.60
N CYS A 141 18.09 45.37 -29.32
CA CYS A 141 17.28 44.40 -28.60
C CYS A 141 16.17 45.15 -27.87
N PHE A 142 14.92 44.93 -28.29
CA PHE A 142 13.76 45.51 -27.63
C PHE A 142 12.99 44.41 -26.90
N ASN A 143 12.78 44.59 -25.59
CA ASN A 143 12.06 43.61 -24.79
C ASN A 143 10.68 44.15 -24.38
N LEU A 144 9.67 43.86 -25.20
CA LEU A 144 8.28 44.32 -25.00
C LEU A 144 7.63 43.76 -23.71
N LEU A 145 8.20 42.71 -23.12
CA LEU A 145 7.70 42.10 -21.87
C LEU A 145 8.13 42.84 -20.60
N ALA A 146 9.13 43.74 -20.67
CA ALA A 146 9.63 44.45 -19.48
C ALA A 146 8.73 45.64 -19.05
N GLU A 147 7.86 46.14 -19.91
CA GLU A 147 6.97 47.29 -19.62
C GLU A 147 5.60 46.88 -19.04
N LEU A 148 5.29 45.58 -18.98
CA LEU A 148 3.96 45.06 -18.61
C LEU A 148 3.95 44.33 -17.25
N ILE A 149 5.03 44.43 -16.47
CA ILE A 149 5.18 43.97 -15.08
C ILE A 149 5.44 45.18 -14.20
#